data_AF-W2JEA7-F1
#
_entry.id   AF-W2JEA7-F1
#
_cell.length_a   1.000
_cell.length_b   1.000
_cell.length_c   1.000
_cell.angle_alpha   90.00
_cell.angle_beta   90.00
_cell.angle_gamma   90.00
#
_symmetry.space_group_name_H-M   'P 1'
#
loop_
_entity.id
_entity.type
_entity.pdbx_description
1 polymer ?
#
loop_
_entity_poly.entity_id
_entity_poly.type
_entity_poly.pdbx_seq_one_letter_code
_entity_poly.pdbx_strand_id
1 'polypeptide(L)'
;MNVVHSTLVVLLLTLFAVETVAQGPPRAVFEPAPIAKASPDSPVFTFVNSSECDPKTVATIYKLYERNAMVFQTCATDSKYQLFPFDGTYPTSEQIGYMARSLACRALFSSALLAGIPECNMGGSPLRAASETLLKIIVDVRNYPMSPAVIPSTPRFVDLVYWRRDANLAEAAGLPSDSKSELYSEYASNLYTVATDGLVRLTTDLKVEYRPDVDTAFSQEMIMAVPELPILRGSGSISGSVGSASAATSNDTIVVENPDTVPGIPPAEARASSAGSSSWKKPQSVFLAAVMIFVLA
;
A
#
# COMPACT_ATOMS: atom_id res chain seq x y z
N MET A 1 -42.98 -53.83 36.99
CA MET A 1 -42.07 -52.74 37.37
C MET A 1 -40.64 -52.87 36.78
N ASN A 2 -40.41 -53.66 35.71
CA ASN A 2 -39.07 -53.85 35.13
C ASN A 2 -38.86 -53.20 33.75
N VAL A 3 -39.87 -52.54 33.19
CA VAL A 3 -39.76 -51.93 31.85
C VAL A 3 -39.38 -50.44 31.92
N VAL A 4 -39.74 -49.77 33.03
CA VAL A 4 -39.55 -48.31 33.19
C VAL A 4 -38.11 -47.93 33.56
N HIS A 5 -37.35 -48.84 34.19
CA HIS A 5 -35.93 -48.60 34.51
C HIS A 5 -35.02 -48.72 33.28
N SER A 6 -35.37 -49.59 32.32
CA SER A 6 -34.56 -49.76 31.09
C SER A 6 -34.64 -48.55 30.17
N THR A 7 -35.80 -47.88 30.11
CA THR A 7 -35.99 -46.69 29.27
C THR A 7 -35.29 -45.45 29.82
N LEU A 8 -35.13 -45.34 31.14
CA LEU A 8 -34.46 -44.19 31.76
C LEU A 8 -32.93 -44.23 31.58
N VAL A 9 -32.34 -45.43 31.61
CA VAL A 9 -30.89 -45.63 31.41
C VAL A 9 -30.49 -45.35 29.95
N VAL A 10 -31.34 -45.71 28.99
CA VAL A 10 -31.12 -45.40 27.56
C VAL A 10 -31.27 -43.90 27.27
N LEU A 11 -32.16 -43.20 27.99
CA LEU A 11 -32.31 -41.74 27.85
C LEU A 11 -31.14 -40.96 28.48
N LEU A 12 -30.55 -41.48 29.56
CA LEU A 12 -29.36 -40.87 30.20
C LEU A 12 -28.07 -41.13 29.41
N LEU A 13 -27.99 -42.24 28.67
CA LEU A 13 -26.84 -42.54 27.78
C LEU A 13 -26.88 -41.78 26.45
N THR A 14 -28.03 -41.21 26.05
CA THR A 14 -28.15 -40.39 24.84
C THR A 14 -27.87 -38.90 25.09
N LEU A 15 -27.78 -38.45 26.35
CA LEU A 15 -27.35 -37.10 26.71
C LEU A 15 -25.82 -36.92 26.76
N PHE A 16 -25.04 -37.99 26.58
CA PHE A 16 -23.59 -37.92 26.32
C PHE A 16 -23.27 -38.00 24.81
N ALA A 17 -24.22 -37.60 23.96
CA ALA A 17 -23.98 -37.40 22.55
C ALA A 17 -23.16 -36.12 22.34
N VAL A 18 -21.84 -36.29 22.43
CA VAL A 18 -20.82 -35.59 21.65
C VAL A 18 -21.08 -34.09 21.48
N GLU A 19 -20.52 -33.29 22.39
CA GLU A 19 -20.05 -31.95 22.01
C GLU A 19 -19.01 -32.13 20.91
N THR A 20 -19.50 -32.25 19.68
CA THR A 20 -18.68 -31.97 18.51
C THR A 20 -18.42 -30.48 18.63
N VAL A 21 -17.25 -30.13 19.19
CA VAL A 21 -16.64 -28.83 18.97
C VAL A 21 -16.66 -28.70 17.46
N ALA A 22 -17.59 -27.89 16.94
CA ALA A 22 -17.60 -27.52 15.55
C ALA A 22 -16.26 -26.82 15.32
N GLN A 23 -15.25 -27.58 14.89
CA GLN A 23 -14.07 -27.02 14.27
C GLN A 23 -14.63 -26.27 13.08
N GLY A 24 -14.76 -24.95 13.25
CA GLY A 24 -15.06 -24.06 12.15
C GLY A 24 -14.12 -24.39 10.98
N PRO A 25 -14.53 -24.10 9.74
CA PRO A 25 -13.73 -24.40 8.56
C PRO A 25 -12.26 -24.00 8.81
N PRO A 26 -11.28 -24.83 8.42
CA PRO A 26 -9.87 -24.57 8.70
C PRO A 26 -9.55 -23.13 8.29
N ARG A 27 -9.11 -22.34 9.26
CA ARG A 27 -8.80 -20.93 9.05
C ARG A 27 -7.76 -20.85 7.94
N ALA A 28 -8.01 -20.03 6.92
CA ALA A 28 -7.04 -19.81 5.86
C ALA A 28 -5.71 -19.36 6.50
N VAL A 29 -4.67 -20.17 6.35
CA VAL A 29 -3.33 -19.88 6.87
C VAL A 29 -2.63 -19.00 5.85
N PHE A 30 -2.00 -17.92 6.31
CA PHE A 30 -1.12 -17.12 5.47
C PHE A 30 0.31 -17.65 5.61
N GLU A 31 0.87 -18.12 4.51
CA GLU A 31 2.26 -18.58 4.44
C GLU A 31 3.07 -17.56 3.61
N PRO A 32 4.08 -16.88 4.19
CA PRO A 32 4.87 -15.92 3.43
C PRO A 32 5.65 -16.59 2.30
N ALA A 33 5.37 -16.21 1.05
CA ALA A 33 6.08 -16.71 -0.13
C ALA A 33 7.61 -16.47 -0.05
N PRO A 34 8.48 -17.33 -0.59
CA PRO A 34 9.92 -17.10 -0.62
C PRO A 34 10.30 -15.77 -1.33
N ILE A 35 11.36 -15.10 -0.88
CA ILE A 35 11.95 -13.94 -1.59
C ILE A 35 13.20 -14.39 -2.32
N ALA A 36 13.16 -14.37 -3.65
CA ALA A 36 14.34 -14.53 -4.48
C ALA A 36 15.22 -13.27 -4.43
N LYS A 37 16.49 -13.38 -4.84
CA LYS A 37 17.36 -12.20 -5.02
C LYS A 37 17.71 -12.08 -6.49
N ALA A 38 17.62 -10.85 -7.00
CA ALA A 38 18.07 -10.57 -8.35
C ALA A 38 19.60 -10.73 -8.44
N SER A 39 20.08 -11.13 -9.61
CA SER A 39 21.53 -11.12 -9.90
C SER A 39 21.79 -10.75 -11.36
N PRO A 40 22.97 -10.17 -11.70
CA PRO A 40 23.22 -9.63 -13.04
C PRO A 40 23.04 -10.63 -14.19
N ASP A 41 23.35 -11.90 -13.97
CA ASP A 41 23.32 -12.95 -15.01
C ASP A 41 22.19 -13.96 -14.82
N SER A 42 21.22 -13.67 -13.93
CA SER A 42 20.11 -14.59 -13.67
C SER A 42 19.19 -14.70 -14.88
N PRO A 43 18.86 -15.92 -15.35
CA PRO A 43 17.92 -16.14 -16.46
C PRO A 43 16.45 -15.96 -16.04
N VAL A 44 16.17 -15.79 -14.75
CA VAL A 44 14.81 -15.71 -14.20
C VAL A 44 14.54 -14.42 -13.43
N PHE A 45 15.58 -13.79 -12.88
CA PHE A 45 15.45 -12.55 -12.10
C PHE A 45 16.72 -11.71 -12.19
N THR A 46 16.80 -10.87 -13.22
CA THR A 46 17.97 -10.08 -13.55
C THR A 46 18.06 -8.82 -12.70
N PHE A 47 19.25 -8.52 -12.17
CA PHE A 47 19.50 -7.30 -11.42
C PHE A 47 19.74 -6.13 -12.37
N VAL A 48 19.08 -5.00 -12.11
CA VAL A 48 19.25 -3.73 -12.84
C VAL A 48 19.55 -2.63 -11.82
N ASN A 49 20.54 -1.78 -12.12
CA ASN A 49 20.90 -0.68 -11.21
C ASN A 49 19.75 0.34 -11.10
N SER A 50 19.43 0.74 -9.87
CA SER A 50 18.50 1.84 -9.60
C SER A 50 19.18 3.19 -9.86
N SER A 51 18.41 4.16 -10.35
CA SER A 51 18.83 5.56 -10.54
C SER A 51 17.97 6.51 -9.72
N GLU A 52 18.47 7.71 -9.45
CA GLU A 52 17.67 8.78 -8.89
C GLU A 52 16.51 9.16 -9.83
N CYS A 53 15.38 9.56 -9.26
CA CYS A 53 14.24 10.03 -10.03
C CYS A 53 14.59 11.28 -10.85
N ASP A 54 14.09 11.34 -12.09
CA ASP A 54 14.28 12.52 -12.93
C ASP A 54 13.46 13.72 -12.41
N PRO A 55 13.79 14.97 -12.78
CA PRO A 55 13.13 16.16 -12.24
C PRO A 55 11.60 16.20 -12.45
N LYS A 56 11.09 15.61 -13.53
CA LYS A 56 9.64 15.58 -13.79
C LYS A 56 8.95 14.61 -12.84
N THR A 57 9.56 13.46 -12.59
CA THR A 57 9.07 12.49 -11.60
C THR A 57 9.11 13.10 -10.20
N VAL A 58 10.21 13.76 -9.82
CA VAL A 58 10.33 14.47 -8.53
C VAL A 58 9.23 15.53 -8.37
N ALA A 59 9.00 16.37 -9.39
CA ALA A 59 7.93 17.37 -9.36
C ALA A 59 6.53 16.75 -9.21
N THR A 60 6.30 15.58 -9.83
CA THR A 60 5.04 14.84 -9.69
C THR A 60 4.83 14.36 -8.26
N ILE A 61 5.88 13.84 -7.62
CA ILE A 61 5.82 13.36 -6.23
C ILE A 61 5.56 14.52 -5.26
N TYR A 62 6.26 15.65 -5.42
CA TYR A 62 6.00 16.84 -4.61
C TYR A 62 4.58 17.39 -4.81
N LYS A 63 4.08 17.41 -6.05
CA LYS A 63 2.70 17.82 -6.31
C LYS A 63 1.69 16.88 -5.66
N LEU A 64 1.93 15.57 -5.69
CA LEU A 64 1.11 14.58 -4.99
C LEU A 64 1.15 14.82 -3.47
N TYR A 65 2.32 15.14 -2.90
CA TYR A 65 2.43 15.57 -1.51
C TYR A 65 1.60 16.81 -1.20
N GLU A 66 1.81 17.90 -1.95
CA GLU A 66 1.12 19.17 -1.73
C GLU A 66 -0.40 19.05 -1.82
N ARG A 67 -0.91 18.30 -2.79
CA ARG A 67 -2.36 18.13 -3.02
C ARG A 67 -3.05 17.24 -1.98
N ASN A 68 -2.27 16.49 -1.22
CA ASN A 68 -2.77 15.50 -0.28
C ASN A 68 -2.16 15.67 1.12
N ALA A 69 -1.61 16.84 1.45
CA ALA A 69 -0.83 17.06 2.68
C ALA A 69 -1.56 16.60 3.94
N MET A 70 -2.88 16.82 4.03
CA MET A 70 -3.69 16.34 5.15
C MET A 70 -3.81 14.81 5.19
N VAL A 71 -3.96 14.15 4.04
CA VAL A 71 -3.98 12.67 3.95
C VAL A 71 -2.62 12.09 4.35
N PHE A 72 -1.52 12.72 3.92
CA PHE A 72 -0.17 12.38 4.38
C PHE A 72 -0.06 12.48 5.91
N GLN A 73 -0.52 13.59 6.48
CA GLN A 73 -0.45 13.81 7.92
C GLN A 73 -1.31 12.80 8.71
N THR A 74 -2.50 12.49 8.22
CA THR A 74 -3.37 11.45 8.80
C THR A 74 -2.67 10.09 8.75
N CYS A 75 -2.14 9.67 7.60
CA CYS A 75 -1.42 8.41 7.50
C CYS A 75 -0.19 8.37 8.42
N ALA A 76 0.59 9.46 8.51
CA ALA A 76 1.75 9.52 9.41
C ALA A 76 1.35 9.40 10.88
N THR A 77 0.21 9.99 11.25
CA THR A 77 -0.36 9.93 12.60
C THR A 77 -0.88 8.53 12.92
N ASP A 78 -1.69 7.94 12.04
CA ASP A 78 -2.24 6.59 12.20
C ASP A 78 -1.12 5.56 12.30
N SER A 79 -0.13 5.67 11.43
CA SER A 79 1.01 4.74 11.36
C SER A 79 2.06 4.95 12.44
N LYS A 80 2.09 6.13 13.07
CA LYS A 80 3.18 6.61 13.93
C LYS A 80 4.53 6.56 13.22
N TYR A 81 4.55 6.85 11.93
CA TYR A 81 5.75 6.77 11.08
C TYR A 81 5.85 8.02 10.19
N GLN A 82 7.07 8.52 9.98
CA GLN A 82 7.31 9.65 9.07
C GLN A 82 7.44 9.11 7.64
N LEU A 83 6.39 9.27 6.84
CA LEU A 83 6.41 8.77 5.45
C LEU A 83 7.28 9.62 4.52
N PHE A 84 7.21 10.95 4.67
CA PHE A 84 7.84 11.88 3.75
C PHE A 84 8.28 13.18 4.45
N PRO A 85 9.50 13.68 4.22
CA PRO A 85 10.58 13.02 3.48
C PRO A 85 11.06 11.75 4.22
N PHE A 86 11.57 10.78 3.46
CA PHE A 86 12.17 9.58 4.04
C PHE A 86 13.45 9.95 4.79
N ASP A 87 13.60 9.47 6.01
CA ASP A 87 14.73 9.79 6.89
C ASP A 87 15.85 8.73 6.86
N GLY A 88 15.68 7.67 6.05
CA GLY A 88 16.61 6.54 5.98
C GLY A 88 16.19 5.33 6.83
N THR A 89 15.16 5.46 7.66
CA THR A 89 14.72 4.40 8.58
C THR A 89 13.44 3.76 8.09
N TYR A 90 13.47 2.46 7.79
CA TYR A 90 12.26 1.71 7.45
C TYR A 90 11.35 1.47 8.67
N PRO A 91 10.02 1.34 8.47
CA PRO A 91 9.06 1.22 9.55
C PRO A 91 9.23 -0.09 10.36
N THR A 92 8.89 -0.03 11.65
CA THR A 92 8.80 -1.21 12.51
C THR A 92 7.65 -2.13 12.08
N SER A 93 7.69 -3.40 12.46
CA SER A 93 6.58 -4.33 12.23
C SER A 93 5.25 -3.80 12.77
N GLU A 94 5.28 -3.13 13.93
CA GLU A 94 4.10 -2.49 14.52
C GLU A 94 3.60 -1.33 13.64
N GLN A 95 4.49 -0.43 13.20
CA GLN A 95 4.15 0.68 12.30
C GLN A 95 3.59 0.17 10.96
N ILE A 96 4.15 -0.91 10.40
CA ILE A 96 3.63 -1.58 9.20
C ILE A 96 2.21 -2.09 9.46
N GLY A 97 1.96 -2.69 10.63
CA GLY A 97 0.63 -3.10 11.06
C GLY A 97 -0.37 -1.95 11.14
N TYR A 98 0.05 -0.79 11.63
CA TYR A 98 -0.79 0.42 11.66
C TYR A 98 -1.04 0.99 10.25
N MET A 99 -0.02 1.08 9.40
CA MET A 99 -0.18 1.50 8.01
C MET A 99 -1.15 0.59 7.26
N ALA A 100 -1.05 -0.73 7.46
CA ALA A 100 -1.88 -1.69 6.77
C ALA A 100 -3.37 -1.63 7.14
N ARG A 101 -3.71 -0.94 8.25
CA ARG A 101 -5.07 -0.77 8.76
C ARG A 101 -5.62 0.65 8.56
N SER A 102 -4.78 1.60 8.18
CA SER A 102 -5.17 3.01 7.98
C SER A 102 -5.74 3.23 6.59
N LEU A 103 -6.93 3.84 6.54
CA LEU A 103 -7.54 4.26 5.28
C LEU A 103 -6.71 5.34 4.58
N ALA A 104 -6.16 6.28 5.34
CA ALA A 104 -5.30 7.33 4.82
C ALA A 104 -4.04 6.75 4.17
N CYS A 105 -3.41 5.75 4.80
CA CYS A 105 -2.25 5.09 4.22
C CYS A 105 -2.59 4.32 2.95
N ARG A 106 -3.71 3.59 2.92
CA ARG A 106 -4.16 2.94 1.68
C ARG A 106 -4.37 3.96 0.56
N ALA A 107 -5.14 5.02 0.80
CA ALA A 107 -5.40 6.05 -0.20
C ALA A 107 -4.08 6.64 -0.71
N LEU A 108 -3.16 6.96 0.20
CA LEU A 108 -1.88 7.54 -0.13
C LEU A 108 -1.03 6.62 -1.01
N PHE A 109 -0.82 5.36 -0.62
CA PHE A 109 -0.02 4.44 -1.44
C PHE A 109 -0.71 4.09 -2.75
N SER A 110 -2.04 4.02 -2.78
CA SER A 110 -2.82 3.90 -4.01
C SER A 110 -2.60 5.09 -4.93
N SER A 111 -2.48 6.32 -4.41
CA SER A 111 -2.19 7.49 -5.24
C SER A 111 -0.81 7.41 -5.92
N ALA A 112 0.20 6.86 -5.25
CA ALA A 112 1.52 6.64 -5.85
C ALA A 112 1.46 5.60 -6.99
N LEU A 113 0.70 4.51 -6.79
CA LEU A 113 0.44 3.51 -7.82
C LEU A 113 -0.31 4.12 -9.03
N LEU A 114 -1.40 4.84 -8.78
CA LEU A 114 -2.26 5.43 -9.81
C LEU A 114 -1.59 6.60 -10.56
N ALA A 115 -0.62 7.27 -9.94
CA ALA A 115 0.19 8.29 -10.59
C ALA A 115 1.18 7.71 -11.60
N GLY A 116 1.39 6.39 -11.61
CA GLY A 116 2.31 5.73 -12.53
C GLY A 116 3.77 6.16 -12.31
N ILE A 117 4.16 6.40 -11.06
CA ILE A 117 5.53 6.76 -10.70
C ILE A 117 6.46 5.63 -11.16
N PRO A 118 7.50 5.90 -11.98
CA PRO A 118 8.46 4.87 -12.38
C PRO A 118 9.29 4.40 -11.19
N GLU A 119 9.93 3.24 -11.32
CA GLU A 119 10.87 2.80 -10.28
C GLU A 119 12.14 3.65 -10.34
N CYS A 120 12.41 4.37 -9.27
CA CYS A 120 13.57 5.25 -9.10
C CYS A 120 13.75 5.57 -7.61
N ASN A 121 14.95 6.00 -7.24
CA ASN A 121 15.23 6.44 -5.87
C ASN A 121 14.82 7.90 -5.70
N MET A 122 14.07 8.19 -4.63
CA MET A 122 13.82 9.54 -4.15
C MET A 122 14.26 9.64 -2.69
N GLY A 123 15.28 10.47 -2.43
CA GLY A 123 15.79 10.64 -1.06
C GLY A 123 16.30 9.33 -0.44
N GLY A 124 16.82 8.42 -1.26
CA GLY A 124 17.29 7.10 -0.81
C GLY A 124 16.20 6.03 -0.65
N SER A 125 14.93 6.32 -1.01
CA SER A 125 13.83 5.36 -0.97
C SER A 125 13.34 4.97 -2.36
N PRO A 126 13.14 3.66 -2.67
CA PRO A 126 12.42 3.21 -3.85
C PRO A 126 10.90 3.40 -3.63
N LEU A 127 10.42 4.64 -3.82
CA LEU A 127 9.05 5.05 -3.42
C LEU A 127 7.95 4.17 -4.03
N ARG A 128 8.11 3.80 -5.31
CA ARG A 128 7.17 2.93 -6.01
C ARG A 128 7.11 1.56 -5.34
N ALA A 129 8.24 0.87 -5.22
CA ALA A 129 8.31 -0.43 -4.56
C ALA A 129 7.79 -0.38 -3.13
N ALA A 130 8.14 0.63 -2.34
CA ALA A 130 7.65 0.79 -0.97
C ALA A 130 6.13 0.92 -0.91
N SER A 131 5.54 1.73 -1.81
CA SER A 131 4.09 1.91 -1.90
C SER A 131 3.39 0.62 -2.33
N GLU A 132 3.92 -0.06 -3.35
CA GLU A 132 3.40 -1.34 -3.83
C GLU A 132 3.47 -2.44 -2.76
N THR A 133 4.56 -2.52 -2.00
CA THR A 133 4.70 -3.46 -0.89
C THR A 133 3.68 -3.18 0.21
N LEU A 134 3.44 -1.93 0.58
CA LEU A 134 2.44 -1.58 1.59
C LEU A 134 1.03 -1.89 1.11
N LEU A 135 0.70 -1.61 -0.16
CA LEU A 135 -0.59 -1.99 -0.76
C LEU A 135 -0.79 -3.51 -0.79
N LYS A 136 0.26 -4.28 -1.12
CA LYS A 136 0.24 -5.74 -1.05
C LYS A 136 -0.13 -6.22 0.35
N ILE A 137 0.53 -5.67 1.38
CA ILE A 137 0.28 -6.02 2.79
C ILE A 137 -1.13 -5.59 3.24
N ILE A 138 -1.62 -4.43 2.80
CA ILE A 138 -3.00 -3.98 3.08
C ILE A 138 -4.03 -5.02 2.61
N VAL A 139 -3.85 -5.55 1.40
CA VAL A 139 -4.74 -6.58 0.85
C VAL A 139 -4.58 -7.90 1.60
N ASP A 140 -3.35 -8.31 1.93
CA ASP A 140 -3.12 -9.52 2.72
C ASP A 140 -3.78 -9.44 4.10
N VAL A 141 -3.62 -8.32 4.83
CA VAL A 141 -4.23 -8.09 6.13
C VAL A 141 -5.75 -8.20 6.04
N ARG A 142 -6.33 -7.67 4.97
CA ARG A 142 -7.76 -7.77 4.71
C ARG A 142 -8.20 -9.23 4.46
N ASN A 143 -7.42 -10.00 3.73
CA ASN A 143 -7.74 -11.39 3.37
C ASN A 143 -7.46 -12.37 4.53
N TYR A 144 -6.49 -12.05 5.39
CA TYR A 144 -6.02 -12.90 6.49
C TYR A 144 -5.94 -12.13 7.82
N PRO A 145 -7.05 -11.50 8.29
CA PRO A 145 -7.02 -10.55 9.41
C PRO A 145 -6.61 -11.15 10.76
N MET A 146 -6.69 -12.48 10.88
CA MET A 146 -6.34 -13.24 12.09
C MET A 146 -4.98 -13.93 12.00
N SER A 147 -4.27 -13.82 10.88
CA SER A 147 -2.96 -14.46 10.72
C SER A 147 -1.85 -13.54 11.26
N PRO A 148 -1.09 -13.96 12.29
CA PRO A 148 0.00 -13.12 12.81
C PRO A 148 1.15 -12.97 11.80
N ALA A 149 1.30 -13.90 10.86
CA ALA A 149 2.36 -13.88 9.84
C ALA A 149 2.11 -12.85 8.73
N VAL A 150 0.92 -12.23 8.69
CA VAL A 150 0.53 -11.29 7.64
C VAL A 150 1.27 -9.95 7.75
N ILE A 151 1.58 -9.53 8.98
CA ILE A 151 2.40 -8.34 9.23
C ILE A 151 3.87 -8.80 9.27
N PRO A 152 4.69 -8.40 8.29
CA PRO A 152 6.08 -8.83 8.25
C PRO A 152 6.91 -8.19 9.37
N SER A 153 8.04 -8.82 9.70
CA SER A 153 9.09 -8.15 10.45
C SER A 153 9.72 -7.04 9.59
N THR A 154 10.37 -6.05 10.21
CA THR A 154 11.05 -4.98 9.47
C THR A 154 12.08 -5.49 8.46
N PRO A 155 12.98 -6.44 8.79
CA PRO A 155 13.92 -6.97 7.81
C PRO A 155 13.21 -7.61 6.60
N ARG A 156 12.13 -8.35 6.87
CA ARG A 156 11.34 -8.99 5.82
C ARG A 156 10.61 -7.97 4.95
N PHE A 157 10.11 -6.88 5.54
CA PHE A 157 9.54 -5.76 4.79
C PHE A 157 10.56 -5.11 3.87
N VAL A 158 11.78 -4.86 4.36
CA VAL A 158 12.86 -4.29 3.54
C VAL A 158 13.23 -5.23 2.39
N ASP A 159 13.32 -6.54 2.64
CA ASP A 159 13.54 -7.53 1.58
C ASP A 159 12.42 -7.51 0.54
N LEU A 160 11.15 -7.37 0.95
CA LEU A 160 10.00 -7.25 0.04
C LEU A 160 10.08 -5.98 -0.82
N VAL A 161 10.44 -4.85 -0.22
CA VAL A 161 10.61 -3.57 -0.94
C VAL A 161 11.74 -3.68 -1.96
N TYR A 162 12.89 -4.22 -1.60
CA TYR A 162 14.00 -4.36 -2.56
C TYR A 162 13.74 -5.41 -3.63
N TRP A 163 13.09 -6.53 -3.29
CA TRP A 163 12.63 -7.50 -4.28
C TRP A 163 11.69 -6.82 -5.29
N ARG A 164 10.73 -6.02 -4.83
CA ARG A 164 9.77 -5.36 -5.72
C ARG A 164 10.44 -4.29 -6.58
N ARG A 165 11.38 -3.52 -6.02
CA ARG A 165 12.22 -2.58 -6.77
C ARG A 165 12.95 -3.29 -7.90
N ASP A 166 13.63 -4.39 -7.60
CA ASP A 166 14.43 -5.12 -8.58
C ASP A 166 13.52 -5.72 -9.67
N ALA A 167 12.34 -6.24 -9.30
CA ALA A 167 11.34 -6.71 -10.26
C ALA A 167 10.85 -5.57 -11.17
N ASN A 168 10.49 -4.41 -10.60
CA ASN A 168 10.05 -3.23 -11.36
C ASN A 168 11.13 -2.74 -12.35
N LEU A 169 12.39 -2.70 -11.94
CA LEU A 169 13.50 -2.28 -12.81
C LEU A 169 13.76 -3.28 -13.95
N ALA A 170 13.73 -4.58 -13.64
CA ALA A 170 13.87 -5.63 -14.65
C ALA A 170 12.72 -5.60 -15.67
N GLU A 171 11.47 -5.45 -15.21
CA GLU A 171 10.29 -5.29 -16.07
C GLU A 171 10.42 -4.08 -17.01
N ALA A 172 10.81 -2.93 -16.47
CA ALA A 172 10.98 -1.70 -17.24
C ALA A 172 12.07 -1.84 -18.32
N ALA A 173 13.08 -2.69 -18.09
CA ALA A 173 14.14 -3.00 -19.03
C ALA A 173 13.80 -4.14 -20.00
N GLY A 174 12.64 -4.80 -19.86
CA GLY A 174 12.27 -5.98 -20.65
C GLY A 174 13.11 -7.22 -20.33
N LEU A 175 13.61 -7.32 -19.10
CA LEU A 175 14.46 -8.41 -18.60
C LEU A 175 13.67 -9.36 -17.68
N PRO A 176 14.15 -10.59 -17.42
CA PRO A 176 13.54 -11.50 -16.45
C PRO A 176 13.37 -10.88 -15.06
N SER A 177 12.17 -10.91 -14.49
CA SER A 177 11.76 -10.15 -13.30
C SER A 177 11.15 -10.99 -12.16
N ASP A 178 11.50 -12.28 -12.09
CA ASP A 178 10.87 -13.24 -11.17
C ASP A 178 9.35 -13.44 -11.42
N SER A 179 8.87 -13.13 -12.62
CA SER A 179 7.44 -13.10 -12.97
C SER A 179 6.68 -14.44 -12.85
N LYS A 180 7.39 -15.53 -12.57
CA LYS A 180 6.83 -16.88 -12.38
C LYS A 180 6.76 -17.29 -10.91
N SER A 181 7.25 -16.48 -9.98
CA SER A 181 7.21 -16.80 -8.55
C SER A 181 5.82 -16.59 -7.96
N GLU A 182 5.56 -17.31 -6.88
CA GLU A 182 4.34 -17.12 -6.07
C GLU A 182 4.25 -15.68 -5.56
N LEU A 183 5.35 -15.13 -5.04
CA LEU A 183 5.41 -13.76 -4.55
C LEU A 183 5.01 -12.75 -5.64
N TYR A 184 5.50 -12.93 -6.87
CA TYR A 184 5.10 -12.08 -7.97
C TYR A 184 3.60 -12.14 -8.26
N SER A 185 3.03 -13.35 -8.27
CA SER A 185 1.59 -13.53 -8.48
C SER A 185 0.74 -12.88 -7.38
N GLU A 186 1.19 -12.94 -6.12
CA GLU A 186 0.54 -12.26 -5.00
C GLU A 186 0.56 -10.73 -5.18
N TYR A 187 1.73 -10.16 -5.51
CA TYR A 187 1.84 -8.73 -5.79
C TYR A 187 0.92 -8.31 -6.94
N ALA A 188 0.97 -9.03 -8.07
CA ALA A 188 0.14 -8.72 -9.24
C ALA A 188 -1.35 -8.75 -8.91
N SER A 189 -1.81 -9.79 -8.20
CA SER A 189 -3.22 -9.94 -7.80
C SER A 189 -3.67 -8.84 -6.82
N ASN A 190 -2.86 -8.54 -5.80
CA ASN A 190 -3.21 -7.57 -4.77
C ASN A 190 -3.18 -6.14 -5.32
N LEU A 191 -2.18 -5.78 -6.12
CA LEU A 191 -2.11 -4.46 -6.76
C LEU A 191 -3.23 -4.28 -7.79
N TYR A 192 -3.57 -5.32 -8.55
CA TYR A 192 -4.72 -5.31 -9.44
C TYR A 192 -6.03 -5.07 -8.67
N THR A 193 -6.21 -5.75 -7.53
CA THR A 193 -7.37 -5.54 -6.65
C THR A 193 -7.48 -4.08 -6.21
N VAL A 194 -6.37 -3.49 -5.72
CA VAL A 194 -6.34 -2.08 -5.30
C VAL A 194 -6.64 -1.13 -6.46
N ALA A 195 -6.13 -1.41 -7.66
CA ALA A 195 -6.33 -0.56 -8.83
C ALA A 195 -7.75 -0.65 -9.41
N THR A 196 -8.50 -1.72 -9.12
CA THR A 196 -9.77 -2.03 -9.80
C THR A 196 -10.98 -2.14 -8.88
N ASP A 197 -10.80 -2.13 -7.55
CA ASP A 197 -11.93 -2.18 -6.60
C ASP A 197 -12.83 -0.94 -6.64
N GLY A 198 -12.37 0.13 -7.30
CA GLY A 198 -13.12 1.36 -7.51
C GLY A 198 -13.33 2.18 -6.25
N LEU A 199 -12.56 1.96 -5.18
CA LEU A 199 -12.70 2.68 -3.91
C LEU A 199 -11.80 3.89 -3.80
N VAL A 200 -10.63 3.86 -4.45
CA VAL A 200 -9.69 4.98 -4.50
C VAL A 200 -9.57 5.47 -5.94
N ARG A 201 -9.55 6.79 -6.12
CA ARG A 201 -9.16 7.39 -7.39
C ARG A 201 -8.13 8.49 -7.18
N LEU A 202 -7.38 8.73 -8.24
CA LEU A 202 -6.51 9.89 -8.37
C LEU A 202 -7.09 10.80 -9.45
N THR A 203 -7.39 12.04 -9.11
CA THR A 203 -7.86 13.04 -10.08
C THR A 203 -6.71 13.49 -10.98
N THR A 204 -7.04 14.21 -12.06
CA THR A 204 -6.03 14.77 -12.98
C THR A 204 -5.14 15.84 -12.33
N ASP A 205 -5.59 16.48 -11.25
CA ASP A 205 -4.79 17.40 -10.44
C ASP A 205 -3.98 16.72 -9.32
N LEU A 206 -3.97 15.38 -9.28
CA LEU A 206 -3.29 14.52 -8.30
C LEU A 206 -3.88 14.58 -6.89
N LYS A 207 -5.17 14.89 -6.76
CA LYS A 207 -5.91 14.77 -5.51
C LYS A 207 -6.39 13.32 -5.34
N VAL A 208 -6.08 12.71 -4.20
CA VAL A 208 -6.60 11.38 -3.86
C VAL A 208 -7.96 11.51 -3.21
N GLU A 209 -8.89 10.66 -3.65
CA GLU A 209 -10.24 10.63 -3.13
C GLU A 209 -10.68 9.18 -2.89
N TYR A 210 -11.54 9.00 -1.90
CA TYR A 210 -12.06 7.71 -1.48
C TYR A 210 -13.58 7.68 -1.52
N ARG A 211 -14.13 6.48 -1.72
CA ARG A 211 -15.53 6.16 -1.43
C ARG A 211 -15.63 4.76 -0.80
N PRO A 212 -16.60 4.52 0.09
CA PRO A 212 -16.76 3.26 0.80
C PRO A 212 -17.40 2.17 -0.06
N ASP A 213 -18.15 2.58 -1.08
CA ASP A 213 -18.86 1.72 -2.02
C ASP A 213 -19.05 2.46 -3.35
N VAL A 214 -19.56 1.76 -4.36
CA VAL A 214 -19.70 2.28 -5.72
C VAL A 214 -20.84 3.30 -5.88
N ASP A 215 -21.75 3.37 -4.91
CA ASP A 215 -22.93 4.24 -4.93
C ASP A 215 -22.67 5.59 -4.25
N THR A 216 -21.63 5.65 -3.41
CA THR A 216 -21.21 6.86 -2.70
C THR A 216 -20.28 7.71 -3.57
N ALA A 217 -20.41 9.04 -3.45
CA ALA A 217 -19.53 9.98 -4.14
C ALA A 217 -18.10 9.94 -3.56
N PHE A 218 -17.11 10.16 -4.43
CA PHE A 218 -15.72 10.30 -4.01
C PHE A 218 -15.51 11.57 -3.18
N SER A 219 -14.73 11.45 -2.09
CA SER A 219 -14.37 12.54 -1.20
C SER A 219 -12.98 12.31 -0.61
N GLN A 220 -12.19 13.38 -0.50
CA GLN A 220 -10.93 13.34 0.24
C GLN A 220 -11.18 13.51 1.75
N GLU A 221 -12.22 14.26 2.11
CA GLU A 221 -12.62 14.54 3.49
C GLU A 221 -13.01 13.25 4.21
N MET A 222 -13.62 12.31 3.50
CA MET A 222 -13.94 10.99 4.05
C MET A 222 -12.71 10.18 4.47
N ILE A 223 -11.56 10.38 3.82
CA ILE A 223 -10.29 9.72 4.18
C ILE A 223 -9.86 10.16 5.58
N MET A 224 -10.08 11.42 5.93
CA MET A 224 -9.71 11.99 7.23
C MET A 224 -10.75 11.71 8.31
N ALA A 225 -12.01 11.51 7.92
CA ALA A 225 -13.11 11.25 8.85
C ALA A 225 -13.17 9.79 9.33
N VAL A 226 -12.49 8.86 8.65
CA VAL A 226 -12.54 7.43 8.94
C VAL A 226 -11.11 6.90 9.11
N PRO A 227 -10.64 6.65 10.34
CA PRO A 227 -9.25 6.23 10.57
C PRO A 227 -8.97 4.79 10.10
N GLU A 228 -9.95 3.90 10.22
CA GLU A 228 -9.79 2.47 9.88
C GLU A 228 -10.31 2.14 8.48
N LEU A 229 -9.66 1.18 7.81
CA LEU A 229 -10.15 0.61 6.57
C LEU A 229 -11.55 -0.01 6.76
N PRO A 230 -12.58 0.43 6.02
CA PRO A 230 -13.89 -0.20 6.09
C PRO A 230 -13.82 -1.67 5.70
N ILE A 231 -14.49 -2.52 6.47
CA ILE A 231 -14.72 -3.91 6.10
C ILE A 231 -15.56 -3.88 4.83
N LEU A 232 -14.98 -4.24 3.69
CA LEU A 232 -15.74 -4.48 2.47
C LEU A 232 -16.64 -5.70 2.71
N ARG A 233 -17.86 -5.45 3.16
CA ARG A 233 -18.92 -6.46 3.24
C ARG A 233 -19.23 -6.89 1.81
N GLY A 234 -18.98 -8.16 1.52
CA GLY A 234 -19.35 -8.76 0.24
C GLY A 234 -20.83 -8.51 -0.06
N SER A 235 -21.11 -8.18 -1.32
CA SER A 235 -22.43 -7.99 -1.94
C SER A 235 -23.60 -8.54 -1.11
N GLY A 236 -24.17 -7.69 -0.27
CA GLY A 236 -25.28 -8.01 0.62
C GLY A 236 -25.86 -6.71 1.17
N SER A 237 -26.85 -6.16 0.47
CA SER A 237 -27.61 -4.98 0.86
C SER A 237 -28.08 -5.10 2.31
N ILE A 238 -27.61 -4.22 3.20
CA ILE A 238 -28.32 -3.91 4.45
C ILE A 238 -28.14 -2.42 4.79
N SER A 239 -29.28 -1.74 4.76
CA SER A 239 -29.57 -0.46 5.41
C SER A 239 -28.96 -0.39 6.82
N GLY A 240 -27.85 0.33 6.97
CA GLY A 240 -27.31 0.77 8.26
C GLY A 240 -27.05 2.25 8.17
N SER A 241 -27.78 3.04 8.97
CA SER A 241 -27.69 4.50 8.95
C SER A 241 -26.24 4.95 9.13
N VAL A 242 -25.69 5.61 8.11
CA VAL A 242 -24.53 6.47 8.28
C VAL A 242 -25.00 7.59 9.20
N GLY A 243 -24.56 7.58 10.46
CA GLY A 243 -24.86 8.66 11.39
C GLY A 243 -24.28 9.95 10.82
N SER A 244 -25.14 10.92 10.51
CA SER A 244 -24.74 12.26 10.10
C SER A 244 -23.70 12.80 11.08
N ALA A 245 -22.49 13.04 10.61
CA ALA A 245 -21.49 13.77 11.36
C ALA A 245 -21.97 15.22 11.50
N SER A 246 -22.48 15.56 12.67
CA SER A 246 -22.78 16.93 13.06
C SER A 246 -21.49 17.74 13.05
N ALA A 247 -21.45 18.81 12.26
CA ALA A 247 -20.39 19.80 12.29
C ALA A 247 -20.30 20.41 13.69
N ALA A 248 -19.25 20.08 14.44
CA ALA A 248 -18.91 20.80 15.66
C ALA A 248 -18.28 22.14 15.26
N THR A 249 -19.07 23.21 15.32
CA THR A 249 -18.55 24.57 15.36
C THR A 249 -17.79 24.75 16.67
N SER A 250 -16.47 24.69 16.63
CA SER A 250 -15.62 25.22 17.70
C SER A 250 -14.91 26.44 17.15
N ASN A 251 -15.33 27.62 17.63
CA ASN A 251 -14.59 28.85 17.47
C ASN A 251 -13.29 28.73 18.26
N ASP A 252 -12.19 28.40 17.58
CA ASP A 252 -10.87 28.77 18.04
C ASP A 252 -10.14 29.51 16.93
N THR A 253 -9.83 30.76 17.24
CA THR A 253 -9.17 31.70 16.33
C THR A 253 -7.71 31.30 16.26
N ILE A 254 -7.31 30.54 15.23
CA ILE A 254 -5.89 30.30 14.96
C ILE A 254 -5.32 31.56 14.30
N VAL A 255 -4.49 32.27 15.06
CA VAL A 255 -3.64 33.35 14.55
C VAL A 255 -2.63 32.73 13.60
N VAL A 256 -2.69 33.09 12.33
CA VAL A 256 -1.68 32.74 11.32
C VAL A 256 -0.47 33.65 11.54
N GLU A 257 0.59 33.11 12.15
CA GLU A 257 1.91 33.76 12.10
C GLU A 257 2.57 33.48 10.73
N ASN A 258 3.12 34.55 10.16
CA ASN A 258 3.72 34.66 8.84
C ASN A 258 5.00 33.77 8.72
N PRO A 259 5.29 33.11 7.58
CA PRO A 259 6.28 32.03 7.50
C PRO A 259 7.75 32.46 7.36
N ASP A 260 8.13 33.71 7.64
CA ASP A 260 9.44 34.24 7.24
C ASP A 260 10.58 34.19 8.28
N THR A 261 10.46 33.43 9.37
CA THR A 261 11.60 33.26 10.30
C THR A 261 11.62 31.88 10.97
N VAL A 262 12.20 30.89 10.29
CA VAL A 262 12.83 29.73 10.98
C VAL A 262 14.35 29.90 10.90
N PRO A 263 15.05 30.10 12.03
CA PRO A 263 16.50 30.22 12.04
C PRO A 263 17.16 28.87 11.74
N GLY A 264 18.01 28.77 10.70
CA GLY A 264 18.95 27.65 10.56
C GLY A 264 19.24 27.10 9.16
N ILE A 265 18.66 27.63 8.08
CA ILE A 265 18.94 27.14 6.71
C ILE A 265 19.67 28.24 5.92
N PRO A 266 20.96 28.08 5.55
CA PRO A 266 21.60 29.01 4.64
C PRO A 266 21.06 28.82 3.20
N PRO A 267 20.87 29.90 2.42
CA PRO A 267 20.24 29.85 1.10
C PRO A 267 21.08 29.11 0.04
N ALA A 268 20.38 28.62 -0.98
CA ALA A 268 20.78 27.62 -1.97
C ALA A 268 21.92 28.02 -2.95
N GLU A 269 22.52 29.20 -2.84
CA GLU A 269 23.54 29.67 -3.78
C GLU A 269 24.97 29.20 -3.48
N ALA A 270 25.19 28.44 -2.39
CA ALA A 270 26.52 27.98 -1.98
C ALA A 270 26.92 26.55 -2.46
N ARG A 271 26.11 25.86 -3.28
CA ARG A 271 26.43 24.49 -3.76
C ARG A 271 27.00 24.41 -5.17
N ALA A 272 27.11 25.53 -5.89
CA ALA A 272 27.65 25.57 -7.25
C ALA A 272 29.16 25.84 -7.28
N SER A 273 29.97 24.98 -6.66
CA SER A 273 31.42 24.98 -6.91
C SER A 273 32.09 23.67 -6.47
N SER A 274 31.94 22.63 -7.29
CA SER A 274 32.99 21.62 -7.55
C SER A 274 32.59 20.76 -8.75
N ALA A 275 32.59 21.39 -9.92
CA ALA A 275 32.53 20.68 -11.19
C ALA A 275 33.91 20.03 -11.46
N GLY A 276 33.99 18.71 -11.31
CA GLY A 276 35.03 17.88 -11.90
C GLY A 276 34.52 17.30 -13.22
N SER A 277 35.02 17.82 -14.33
CA SER A 277 34.66 17.43 -15.70
C SER A 277 35.00 15.96 -16.00
N SER A 278 34.08 15.21 -16.61
CA SER A 278 34.47 14.24 -17.63
C SER A 278 33.34 14.00 -18.64
N SER A 279 33.69 14.27 -19.89
CA SER A 279 32.88 14.18 -21.10
C SER A 279 32.75 12.73 -21.55
N TRP A 280 31.53 12.19 -21.67
CA TRP A 280 31.29 11.00 -22.49
C TRP A 280 30.04 11.16 -23.35
N LYS A 281 30.22 10.85 -24.63
CA LYS A 281 29.35 11.15 -25.77
C LYS A 281 28.05 10.34 -25.73
N LYS A 282 26.95 10.98 -26.14
CA LYS A 282 25.66 10.35 -26.51
C LYS A 282 25.82 9.42 -27.71
N PRO A 283 24.98 8.37 -27.77
CA PRO A 283 24.26 8.07 -28.99
C PRO A 283 22.75 8.21 -28.77
N GLN A 284 22.09 8.88 -29.72
CA GLN A 284 20.64 8.98 -29.82
C GLN A 284 20.09 7.67 -30.40
N SER A 285 19.13 7.06 -29.72
CA SER A 285 18.33 5.98 -30.27
C SER A 285 16.86 6.33 -30.06
N VAL A 286 16.16 6.52 -31.17
CA VAL A 286 14.73 6.80 -31.28
C VAL A 286 13.97 5.53 -30.91
N PHE A 287 13.13 5.58 -29.87
CA PHE A 287 12.16 4.51 -29.57
C PHE A 287 10.77 4.91 -30.04
N LEU A 288 10.27 4.16 -31.03
CA LEU A 288 8.89 4.17 -31.51
C LEU A 288 8.01 3.42 -30.49
N ALA A 289 7.05 4.11 -29.89
CA ALA A 289 6.00 3.49 -29.09
C ALA A 289 4.94 2.91 -30.03
N ALA A 290 4.83 1.58 -30.09
CA ALA A 290 3.72 0.90 -30.75
C ALA A 290 2.60 0.69 -29.73
N VAL A 291 1.51 1.42 -29.91
CA VAL A 291 0.23 1.24 -29.21
C VAL A 291 -0.56 0.17 -29.96
N MET A 292 -0.78 -1.00 -29.34
CA MET A 292 -1.75 -1.98 -29.84
C MET A 292 -3.00 -1.93 -28.97
N ILE A 293 -4.00 -1.22 -29.49
CA ILE A 293 -5.40 -1.25 -29.04
C ILE A 293 -6.02 -2.52 -29.62
N PHE A 294 -6.50 -3.44 -28.76
CA PHE A 294 -7.44 -4.48 -29.20
C PHE A 294 -8.86 -4.04 -28.84
N VAL A 295 -9.63 -3.72 -29.88
CA VAL A 295 -11.09 -3.64 -29.85
C VAL A 295 -11.66 -4.99 -30.30
N LEU A 296 -12.49 -5.54 -29.43
CA LEU A 296 -13.62 -6.47 -29.62
C LEU A 296 -13.82 -7.18 -30.97
N ALA A 297 -13.96 -8.50 -30.88
CA ALA A 297 -15.03 -9.27 -31.52
C ALA A 297 -15.58 -10.28 -30.49
#